data_AF-A0A940B2H8-F1
#
_entry.id   AF-A0A940B2H8-F1
#
_cell.length_a   1.000
_cell.length_b   1.000
_cell.length_c   1.000
_cell.angle_alpha   90.00
_cell.angle_beta   90.00
_cell.angle_gamma   90.00
#
_symmetry.space_group_name_H-M   'P 1'
#
loop_
_entity.id
_entity.type
_entity.pdbx_description
1 polymer ?
#
loop_
_entity_poly.entity_id
_entity_poly.type
_entity_poly.pdbx_seq_one_letter_code
_entity_poly.pdbx_strand_id
1 'polypeptide(L)'
;GRIEFTSALDKEALDAVLFFAKNEGVLFAMESAHAGAEAIKLAPTLPKDKAIIVNMSGRGDKDIFITCPVFRPEEWKKFLAAELERLNDNKDIHQAKSMN
;
A
#
# COMPACT_ATOMS: atom_id res chain seq x y z
N GLY A 1 -23.12 -21.05 -7.82
CA GLY A 1 -22.64 -21.33 -6.45
C GLY A 1 -22.97 -20.15 -5.55
N ARG A 2 -22.69 -20.21 -4.24
CA ARG A 2 -22.89 -19.07 -3.31
C ARG A 2 -21.71 -18.09 -3.26
N ILE A 3 -20.59 -18.46 -3.85
CA ILE A 3 -19.32 -17.72 -3.82
C ILE A 3 -18.78 -17.69 -5.24
N GLU A 4 -18.23 -16.55 -5.64
CA GLU A 4 -17.47 -16.36 -6.87
C GLU A 4 -16.04 -16.01 -6.50
N PHE A 5 -15.08 -16.62 -7.18
CA PHE A 5 -13.66 -16.37 -6.97
C PHE A 5 -13.13 -15.51 -8.10
N THR A 6 -12.35 -14.49 -7.75
CA THR A 6 -11.65 -13.59 -8.65
C THR A 6 -10.18 -13.50 -8.24
N SER A 7 -9.37 -12.80 -9.02
CA SER A 7 -7.98 -12.52 -8.72
C SER A 7 -7.62 -11.08 -9.10
N ALA A 8 -6.58 -10.57 -8.43
CA ALA A 8 -5.94 -9.31 -8.77
C ALA A 8 -4.44 -9.57 -8.83
N LEU A 9 -3.77 -8.97 -9.83
CA LEU A 9 -2.32 -8.97 -9.94
C LEU A 9 -1.71 -7.99 -8.94
N ASP A 10 -0.43 -8.17 -8.60
CA ASP A 10 0.30 -7.28 -7.69
C ASP A 10 0.19 -5.81 -8.11
N LYS A 11 0.22 -5.53 -9.42
CA LYS A 11 0.05 -4.17 -9.93
C LYS A 11 -1.33 -3.59 -9.59
N GLU A 12 -2.39 -4.38 -9.73
CA GLU A 12 -3.76 -3.93 -9.40
C GLU A 12 -3.90 -3.69 -7.89
N ALA A 13 -3.29 -4.56 -7.06
CA ALA A 13 -3.25 -4.36 -5.62
C ALA A 13 -2.49 -3.08 -5.24
N LEU A 14 -1.32 -2.84 -5.83
CA LEU A 14 -0.55 -1.61 -5.62
C LEU A 14 -1.34 -0.35 -6.06
N ASP A 15 -2.01 -0.41 -7.21
CA ASP A 15 -2.86 0.68 -7.69
C ASP A 15 -4.03 0.95 -6.72
N ALA A 16 -4.61 -0.10 -6.13
CA ALA A 16 -5.65 0.02 -5.10
C ALA A 16 -5.13 0.65 -3.79
N VAL A 17 -3.95 0.25 -3.31
CA VAL A 17 -3.31 0.89 -2.14
C VAL A 17 -3.17 2.40 -2.40
N LEU A 18 -2.66 2.76 -3.57
CA LEU A 18 -2.45 4.17 -3.93
C LEU A 18 -3.77 4.93 -4.05
N PHE A 19 -4.81 4.30 -4.61
CA PHE A 19 -6.14 4.88 -4.74
C PHE A 19 -6.75 5.21 -3.37
N PHE A 20 -6.87 4.23 -2.47
CA PHE A 20 -7.51 4.45 -1.17
C PHE A 20 -6.67 5.36 -0.26
N ALA A 21 -5.35 5.29 -0.32
CA ALA A 21 -4.50 6.20 0.45
C ALA A 21 -4.67 7.66 0.01
N LYS A 22 -4.78 7.92 -1.31
CA LYS A 22 -4.92 9.28 -1.84
C LYS A 22 -6.32 9.87 -1.65
N ASN A 23 -7.35 9.06 -1.84
CA ASN A 23 -8.73 9.56 -1.85
C ASN A 23 -9.38 9.50 -0.46
N GLU A 24 -9.04 8.49 0.33
CA GLU A 24 -9.72 8.22 1.62
C GLU A 24 -8.77 8.30 2.83
N GLY A 25 -7.46 8.45 2.60
CA GLY A 25 -6.46 8.41 3.68
C GLY A 25 -6.30 7.04 4.33
N VAL A 26 -6.80 5.97 3.68
CA VAL A 26 -6.76 4.59 4.21
C VAL A 26 -5.65 3.82 3.52
N LEU A 27 -4.66 3.38 4.28
CA LEU A 27 -3.55 2.54 3.78
C LEU A 27 -3.89 1.06 3.95
N PHE A 28 -4.33 0.44 2.87
CA PHE A 28 -4.64 -0.99 2.83
C PHE A 28 -3.37 -1.82 3.03
N ALA A 29 -3.47 -2.90 3.81
CA ALA A 29 -2.47 -3.97 3.73
C ALA A 29 -2.47 -4.58 2.32
N MET A 30 -1.34 -5.10 1.86
CA MET A 30 -1.21 -5.66 0.51
C MET A 30 -2.21 -6.80 0.24
N GLU A 31 -2.50 -7.64 1.23
CA GLU A 31 -3.52 -8.70 1.12
C GLU A 31 -4.93 -8.12 0.99
N SER A 32 -5.25 -7.07 1.77
CA SER A 32 -6.55 -6.37 1.68
C SER A 32 -6.70 -5.63 0.36
N ALA A 33 -5.60 -5.12 -0.21
CA ALA A 33 -5.60 -4.36 -1.44
C ALA A 33 -6.06 -5.19 -2.65
N HIS A 34 -5.93 -6.52 -2.61
CA HIS A 34 -6.51 -7.39 -3.64
C HIS A 34 -8.04 -7.29 -3.68
N ALA A 35 -8.69 -7.26 -2.52
CA ALA A 35 -10.13 -7.06 -2.43
C ALA A 35 -10.53 -5.61 -2.81
N GLY A 36 -9.70 -4.63 -2.44
CA GLY A 36 -9.88 -3.24 -2.86
C GLY A 36 -9.79 -3.07 -4.38
N ALA A 37 -8.86 -3.76 -5.04
CA ALA A 37 -8.70 -3.76 -6.49
C ALA A 37 -9.94 -4.33 -7.18
N GLU A 38 -10.47 -5.44 -6.68
CA GLU A 38 -11.73 -5.99 -7.19
C GLU A 38 -12.89 -5.02 -7.00
N ALA A 39 -12.99 -4.36 -5.83
CA ALA A 39 -14.05 -3.38 -5.58
C ALA A 39 -13.99 -2.20 -6.56
N ILE A 40 -12.79 -1.69 -6.88
CA ILE A 40 -12.60 -0.63 -7.88
C ILE A 40 -13.04 -1.08 -9.27
N LYS A 41 -12.76 -2.34 -9.66
CA LYS A 41 -13.21 -2.92 -10.94
C LYS A 41 -14.73 -3.14 -10.98
N LEU A 42 -15.31 -3.62 -9.88
CA LEU A 42 -16.70 -4.03 -9.79
C LEU A 42 -17.64 -2.82 -9.69
N ALA A 43 -17.29 -1.81 -8.89
CA ALA A 43 -18.11 -0.61 -8.64
C ALA A 43 -18.72 0.03 -9.90
N PRO A 44 -17.98 0.31 -10.99
CA PRO A 44 -18.55 0.95 -12.19
C PRO A 44 -19.53 0.06 -12.97
N THR A 45 -19.57 -1.26 -12.70
CA THR A 45 -20.48 -2.20 -13.35
C THR A 45 -21.81 -2.35 -12.62
N LEU A 46 -21.89 -1.88 -11.38
CA LEU A 46 -23.08 -2.00 -10.54
C LEU A 46 -23.97 -0.75 -10.65
N PRO A 47 -25.29 -0.91 -10.47
CA PRO A 47 -26.20 0.22 -10.27
C PRO A 47 -25.82 1.09 -9.08
N LYS A 48 -26.11 2.40 -9.15
CA LYS A 48 -25.70 3.39 -8.14
C LYS A 48 -26.33 3.20 -6.75
N ASP A 49 -27.39 2.42 -6.64
CA ASP A 49 -28.09 2.09 -5.38
C ASP A 49 -27.49 0.85 -4.68
N LYS A 50 -26.47 0.21 -5.27
CA LYS A 50 -25.77 -0.91 -4.64
C LYS A 50 -24.59 -0.42 -3.80
N ALA A 51 -24.37 -1.13 -2.69
CA ALA A 51 -23.20 -0.96 -1.85
C ALA A 51 -22.27 -2.17 -1.99
N ILE A 52 -20.97 -1.92 -2.00
CA ILE A 52 -19.92 -2.94 -1.91
C ILE A 52 -19.34 -2.87 -0.50
N ILE A 53 -19.25 -4.01 0.17
CA ILE A 53 -18.56 -4.14 1.45
C ILE A 53 -17.24 -4.86 1.21
N VAL A 54 -16.14 -4.18 1.52
CA VAL A 54 -14.79 -4.72 1.42
C VAL A 54 -14.27 -4.99 2.84
N ASN A 55 -13.84 -6.22 3.10
CA ASN A 55 -13.16 -6.54 4.35
C ASN A 55 -11.68 -6.11 4.27
N MET A 56 -11.32 -5.05 4.99
CA MET A 56 -9.93 -4.65 5.18
C MET A 56 -9.35 -5.42 6.38
N SER A 57 -8.71 -6.54 6.10
CA SER A 57 -8.17 -7.46 7.11
C SER A 57 -7.00 -6.89 7.91
N GLY A 58 -6.32 -5.86 7.41
CA GLY A 58 -5.18 -5.25 8.08
C GLY A 58 -4.76 -3.90 7.50
N ARG A 59 -3.87 -3.21 8.22
CA ARG A 59 -3.27 -1.93 7.81
C ARG A 59 -1.94 -2.15 7.09
N GLY A 60 -1.64 -1.30 6.10
CA GLY A 60 -0.43 -1.38 5.28
C GLY A 60 0.84 -0.79 5.89
N ASP A 61 0.87 -0.44 7.18
CA ASP A 61 2.07 0.16 7.80
C ASP A 61 3.30 -0.76 7.75
N LYS A 62 3.08 -2.08 7.77
CA LYS A 62 4.16 -3.06 7.69
C LYS A 62 4.63 -3.31 6.25
N ASP A 63 3.81 -2.93 5.27
CA ASP A 63 4.06 -3.17 3.86
C ASP A 63 4.88 -2.04 3.21
N ILE A 64 5.31 -1.05 3.99
CA ILE A 64 6.09 0.09 3.48
C ILE A 64 7.35 -0.35 2.72
N PHE A 65 7.98 -1.44 3.14
CA PHE A 65 9.18 -1.99 2.48
C PHE A 65 8.88 -2.58 1.10
N ILE A 66 7.62 -2.97 0.85
CA ILE A 66 7.13 -3.42 -0.45
C ILE A 66 6.72 -2.21 -1.29
N THR A 67 5.98 -1.26 -0.69
CA THR A 67 5.34 -0.17 -1.43
C THR A 67 6.26 1.02 -1.72
N CYS A 68 7.17 1.38 -0.81
CA CYS A 68 8.06 2.54 -0.98
C CYS A 68 8.99 2.42 -2.21
N PRO A 69 9.64 1.26 -2.49
CA PRO A 69 10.41 1.08 -3.73
C PRO A 69 9.59 1.34 -5.00
N VAL A 70 8.28 1.10 -4.97
CA VAL A 70 7.39 1.26 -6.12
C VAL A 70 6.88 2.69 -6.23
N PHE A 71 6.34 3.26 -5.14
CA PHE A 71 5.67 4.56 -5.17
C PHE A 71 6.61 5.76 -5.02
N ARG A 72 7.76 5.56 -4.36
CA ARG A 72 8.74 6.60 -4.01
C ARG A 72 10.17 6.08 -4.20
N PRO A 73 10.54 5.60 -5.41
CA PRO A 73 11.81 4.89 -5.62
C PRO A 73 13.04 5.75 -5.29
N GLU A 74 13.01 7.04 -5.63
CA GLU A 74 14.15 7.93 -5.44
C GLU A 74 14.32 8.34 -3.97
N GLU A 75 13.22 8.64 -3.28
CA GLU A 75 13.23 8.89 -1.85
C GLU A 75 13.62 7.64 -1.06
N TRP A 76 13.16 6.47 -1.51
CA TRP A 76 13.52 5.19 -0.90
C TRP A 76 15.02 4.89 -1.03
N LYS A 77 15.61 5.12 -2.20
CA LYS A 77 17.07 4.99 -2.38
C LYS A 77 17.85 5.93 -1.46
N LYS A 78 17.41 7.19 -1.33
CA LYS A 78 18.02 8.17 -0.41
C LYS A 78 17.93 7.71 1.03
N PHE A 79 16.76 7.21 1.45
CA PHE A 79 16.55 6.63 2.78
C PHE A 79 17.52 5.50 3.05
N LEU A 80 17.63 4.53 2.13
CA LEU A 80 18.52 3.38 2.29
C LEU A 80 20.00 3.80 2.38
N ALA A 81 20.42 4.78 1.58
CA ALA A 81 21.79 5.30 1.65
C ALA A 81 22.08 5.94 3.02
N ALA A 82 21.18 6.79 3.52
CA ALA A 82 21.31 7.42 4.83
C ALA A 82 21.29 6.41 5.98
N GLU A 83 20.45 5.38 5.87
CA GLU A 83 20.34 4.32 6.87
C GLU A 83 21.59 3.44 6.90
N LEU A 84 22.19 3.15 5.74
CA LEU A 84 23.46 2.43 5.65
C LEU A 84 24.60 3.21 6.31
N GLU A 85 24.69 4.52 6.07
CA GLU A 85 25.65 5.39 6.75
C GLU A 85 25.46 5.37 8.26
N ARG A 86 24.21 5.49 8.74
CA ARG A 86 23.89 5.45 10.17
C ARG A 86 24.35 4.15 10.83
N LEU A 87 24.08 3.01 10.19
CA LEU A 87 24.44 1.69 10.70
C LEU A 87 25.95 1.49 10.73
N ASN A 88 26.67 1.92 9.68
CA ASN A 88 28.13 1.84 9.63
C ASN A 88 28.81 2.68 10.74
N ASP A 89 28.19 3.81 11.10
CA ASP A 89 28.66 4.69 12.17
C ASP A 89 28.23 4.23 13.57
N ASN A 90 27.49 3.12 13.72
CA ASN A 90 26.87 2.65 14.97
C ASN A 90 26.04 3.74 15.69
N LYS A 91 25.46 4.68 14.93
CA LYS A 91 24.64 5.75 15.48
C LYS A 91 23.24 5.22 15.82
N ASP A 92 22.71 5.63 16.96
CA ASP A 92 21.35 5.31 17.35
C ASP A 92 20.33 5.90 16.37
N ILE A 93 19.20 5.21 16.16
CA ILE A 93 18.15 5.65 15.23
C ILE A 93 17.55 7.01 15.59
N HIS A 94 17.53 7.36 16.87
CA HIS A 94 17.06 8.65 17.38
C HIS A 94 18.08 9.78 17.19
N GLN A 95 19.31 9.46 16.79
CA GLN A 95 20.39 10.43 16.51
C GLN A 95 20.61 10.64 15.00
N ALA A 96 19.85 9.95 14.14
CA ALA A 96 19.89 10.15 12.71
C ALA A 96 19.36 11.56 12.37
N LYS A 97 20.07 12.29 11.49
CA LYS A 97 19.57 13.57 10.97
C LYS A 97 18.28 13.29 10.18
N SER A 98 17.19 14.00 10.51
CA SER A 98 15.98 13.97 9.68
C SER A 98 16.35 14.30 8.23
N MET A 99 15.88 13.46 7.31
CA MET A 99 15.98 13.74 5.89
C MET A 99 15.08 14.95 5.59
N ASN A 100 15.69 16.05 5.14
CA ASN A 100 15.00 17.22 4.62
C ASN A 100 14.67 17.04 3.14
#